data_AF-A0A5J9U6J8-F1
#
_entry.id   AF-A0A5J9U6J8-F1
#
_cell.length_a   1.000
_cell.length_b   1.000
_cell.length_c   1.000
_cell.angle_alpha   90.00
_cell.angle_beta   90.00
_cell.angle_gamma   90.00
#
_symmetry.space_group_name_H-M   'P 1'
#
loop_
_entity.id
_entity.type
_entity.pdbx_description
1 polymer ?
#
loop_
_entity_poly.entity_id
_entity_poly.type
_entity_poly.pdbx_seq_one_letter_code
_entity_poly.pdbx_strand_id
1 'polypeptide(L)'
;MPSTPPSLHTIRRRRRALHPRLHGRRPSGCRRRPFSPYSFSPFRGAEPSTCRCLLVHPHALLLWVLVVSKSRENEENIYMLCKELIRTGVADPGGTDLYVVFISNEGKQVPLWHQKASHSDDGFICWDYHVICIQSRRNKGEAFDLVWDLDSNLPFPSPFLQYISNAIRPLSFGDSRYRRLFRVVHAPMFLRSFASDRSHMKDATGNWMQLPPKYEPIVAEDGTTNNLNEYIAMSMDDVLDLESMVNGVYFKKYGVVVNEMVLPTFFSRLPGQHP
;
A
#
# COMPACT_ATOMS: atom_id res chain seq x y z
N MET A 1 -20.31 -39.67 -20.27
CA MET A 1 -20.97 -38.58 -21.02
C MET A 1 -21.43 -37.54 -20.02
N PRO A 2 -21.06 -36.26 -20.22
CA PRO A 2 -21.12 -35.23 -19.19
C PRO A 2 -22.50 -34.57 -19.11
N SER A 3 -22.99 -34.33 -17.89
CA SER A 3 -24.18 -33.54 -17.63
C SER A 3 -23.80 -32.06 -17.47
N THR A 4 -24.08 -31.29 -18.50
CA THR A 4 -24.01 -29.83 -18.57
C THR A 4 -25.02 -29.18 -17.60
N PRO A 5 -24.68 -28.10 -16.88
CA PRO A 5 -25.67 -27.28 -16.16
C PRO A 5 -26.29 -26.22 -17.10
N PRO A 6 -27.55 -25.79 -16.89
CA PRO A 6 -28.19 -24.79 -17.73
C PRO A 6 -27.79 -23.36 -17.35
N SER A 7 -27.72 -22.50 -18.37
CA SER A 7 -27.47 -21.06 -18.27
C SER A 7 -28.78 -20.25 -18.33
N LEU A 8 -28.72 -19.07 -17.69
CA LEU A 8 -29.43 -17.79 -17.95
C LEU A 8 -30.97 -17.78 -17.97
N HIS A 9 -31.58 -17.13 -16.97
CA HIS A 9 -32.19 -15.79 -17.16
C HIS A 9 -32.92 -15.26 -15.92
N THR A 10 -32.67 -13.98 -15.62
CA THR A 10 -33.65 -12.95 -15.22
C THR A 10 -34.47 -13.16 -13.94
N ILE A 11 -34.06 -12.48 -12.85
CA ILE A 11 -35.03 -12.03 -11.83
C ILE A 11 -34.98 -10.51 -11.70
N ARG A 12 -36.14 -9.94 -12.06
CA ARG A 12 -36.52 -8.53 -12.00
C ARG A 12 -36.71 -8.08 -10.54
N ARG A 13 -36.17 -6.90 -10.24
CA ARG A 13 -36.63 -5.86 -9.29
C ARG A 13 -37.81 -6.21 -8.36
N ARG A 14 -37.60 -6.07 -7.05
CA ARG A 14 -38.57 -5.40 -6.16
C ARG A 14 -37.85 -4.42 -5.23
N ARG A 15 -38.13 -3.13 -5.46
CA ARG A 15 -37.90 -2.03 -4.52
C ARG A 15 -38.85 -2.20 -3.33
N ARG A 16 -38.34 -2.02 -2.10
CA ARG A 16 -39.10 -1.39 -1.01
C ARG A 16 -38.16 -0.50 -0.21
N ALA A 17 -38.38 0.80 -0.34
CA ALA A 17 -37.84 1.83 0.51
C ALA A 17 -38.69 1.92 1.78
N LEU A 18 -38.04 2.01 2.95
CA LEU A 18 -38.66 2.44 4.20
C LEU A 18 -37.74 3.48 4.84
N HIS A 19 -38.16 4.75 4.70
CA HIS A 19 -37.68 5.88 5.48
C HIS A 19 -38.47 5.95 6.79
N PRO A 20 -37.84 6.34 7.90
CA PRO A 20 -38.51 7.15 8.91
C PRO A 20 -38.01 8.59 8.88
N ARG A 21 -38.97 9.52 8.89
CA ARG A 21 -38.79 10.96 9.12
C ARG A 21 -38.50 11.20 10.61
N LEU A 22 -37.58 12.10 10.93
CA LEU A 22 -37.57 12.78 12.22
C LEU A 22 -37.45 14.30 12.01
N HIS A 23 -38.51 14.99 12.44
CA HIS A 23 -38.55 16.42 12.78
C HIS A 23 -37.45 16.70 13.83
N GLY A 24 -36.67 17.79 13.85
CA GLY A 24 -37.02 19.18 13.67
C GLY A 24 -37.09 19.85 15.05
N ARG A 25 -36.03 20.57 15.46
CA ARG A 25 -36.05 21.72 16.41
C ARG A 25 -34.65 22.34 16.55
N ARG A 26 -34.52 23.60 16.10
CA ARG A 26 -33.52 24.58 16.55
C ARG A 26 -34.14 25.44 17.67
N PRO A 27 -33.32 26.10 18.48
CA PRO A 27 -33.61 27.47 18.85
C PRO A 27 -32.45 28.45 18.56
N SER A 28 -32.89 29.69 18.42
CA SER A 28 -32.28 30.97 18.09
C SER A 28 -31.55 31.69 19.24
N GLY A 29 -30.68 32.65 18.88
CA GLY A 29 -30.44 33.90 19.65
C GLY A 29 -28.97 34.24 19.90
N CYS A 30 -28.36 35.20 19.17
CA CYS A 30 -28.10 36.61 19.56
C CYS A 30 -26.98 36.76 20.63
N ARG A 31 -25.91 37.58 20.54
CA ARG A 31 -25.61 38.87 19.89
C ARG A 31 -24.08 39.05 19.69
N ARG A 32 -23.71 40.01 18.83
CA ARG A 32 -22.35 40.52 18.57
C ARG A 32 -21.99 41.74 19.45
N ARG A 33 -20.67 42.02 19.52
CA ARG A 33 -19.92 43.32 19.60
C ARG A 33 -19.18 43.60 20.94
N PRO A 34 -18.16 44.50 20.98
CA PRO A 34 -17.00 44.68 20.06
C PRO A 34 -15.64 45.01 20.78
N PHE A 35 -14.54 45.02 20.00
CA PHE A 35 -13.23 45.72 20.08
C PHE A 35 -12.77 46.49 21.35
N SER A 36 -11.48 46.36 21.74
CA SER A 36 -10.44 47.43 21.68
C SER A 36 -9.02 46.94 22.11
N PRO A 37 -7.89 47.61 21.72
CA PRO A 37 -6.51 47.07 21.70
C PRO A 37 -5.57 47.69 22.78
N TYR A 38 -4.25 47.49 22.59
CA TYR A 38 -3.06 47.87 23.41
C TYR A 38 -2.70 46.80 24.47
N SER A 39 -1.47 46.30 24.59
CA SER A 39 -0.18 47.01 24.58
C SER A 39 1.02 46.08 24.28
N PHE A 40 2.04 46.67 23.61
CA PHE A 40 3.39 46.14 23.40
C PHE A 40 4.22 46.23 24.69
N SER A 41 5.08 45.24 24.94
CA SER A 41 6.48 45.43 25.42
C SER A 41 7.32 44.15 25.26
N PRO A 42 8.64 44.25 25.01
CA PRO A 42 9.45 43.17 24.46
C PRO A 42 10.27 42.45 25.54
N PHE A 43 10.38 41.12 25.45
CA PHE A 43 11.46 40.37 26.10
C PHE A 43 12.20 39.52 25.08
N ARG A 44 13.53 39.63 25.13
CA ARG A 44 14.52 39.00 24.26
C ARG A 44 14.66 37.51 24.56
N GLY A 45 14.93 36.74 23.52
CA GLY A 45 15.83 35.57 23.62
C GLY A 45 15.14 34.22 23.74
N ALA A 46 14.70 33.67 22.60
CA ALA A 46 14.75 32.24 22.33
C ALA A 46 14.68 32.06 20.80
N GLU A 47 15.79 31.67 20.17
CA GLU A 47 15.74 31.15 18.81
C GLU A 47 14.89 29.88 18.79
N PRO A 48 13.84 29.79 17.98
CA PRO A 48 13.24 28.51 17.66
C PRO A 48 14.10 27.87 16.58
N SER A 49 14.72 26.74 16.91
CA SER A 49 15.23 25.79 15.93
C SER A 49 14.16 25.58 14.88
N THR A 50 14.47 26.01 13.66
CA THR A 50 13.59 25.87 12.50
C THR A 50 13.48 24.39 12.20
N CYS A 51 12.40 23.78 12.69
CA CYS A 51 11.89 22.55 12.14
C CYS A 51 11.54 22.85 10.67
N ARG A 52 12.48 22.59 9.76
CA ARG A 52 12.24 22.59 8.33
C ARG A 52 11.27 21.44 8.04
N CYS A 53 9.98 21.68 8.24
CA CYS A 53 8.96 21.03 7.43
C CYS A 53 9.24 21.45 5.99
N LEU A 54 10.01 20.61 5.28
CA LEU A 54 10.09 20.65 3.84
C LEU A 54 8.67 20.49 3.32
N LEU A 55 8.06 21.60 2.92
CA LEU A 55 6.89 21.64 2.06
C LEU A 55 7.28 21.01 0.73
N VAL A 56 7.33 19.68 0.69
CA VAL A 56 7.22 18.92 -0.56
C VAL A 56 5.91 19.39 -1.17
N HIS A 57 5.97 20.09 -2.30
CA HIS A 57 4.75 20.48 -2.99
C HIS A 57 3.99 19.19 -3.34
N PRO A 58 2.83 18.91 -2.73
CA PRO A 58 2.10 17.66 -2.94
C PRO A 58 1.75 17.43 -4.41
N HIS A 59 1.70 18.51 -5.20
CA HIS A 59 1.54 18.49 -6.64
C HIS A 59 2.64 17.74 -7.41
N ALA A 60 3.90 17.78 -6.96
CA ALA A 60 5.02 17.16 -7.69
C ALA A 60 4.99 15.62 -7.58
N LEU A 61 4.74 15.10 -6.38
CA LEU A 61 4.56 13.66 -6.16
C LEU A 61 3.32 13.15 -6.90
N LEU A 62 2.23 13.92 -6.90
CA LEU A 62 1.01 13.56 -7.61
C LEU A 62 1.20 13.53 -9.14
N LEU A 63 1.91 14.51 -9.72
CA LEU A 63 2.24 14.50 -11.15
C LEU A 63 3.14 13.31 -11.51
N TRP A 64 4.11 12.98 -10.66
CA TRP A 64 4.99 11.85 -10.87
C TRP A 64 4.23 10.50 -10.85
N VAL A 65 3.34 10.32 -9.86
CA VAL A 65 2.45 9.15 -9.76
C VAL A 65 1.59 8.99 -11.01
N LEU A 66 1.11 10.08 -11.61
CA LEU A 66 0.31 10.03 -12.84
C LEU A 66 1.13 9.63 -14.08
N VAL A 67 2.45 9.84 -14.07
CA VAL A 67 3.34 9.45 -15.17
C VAL A 67 3.78 7.99 -15.04
N VAL A 68 3.97 7.50 -13.81
CA VAL A 68 4.46 6.14 -13.52
C VAL A 68 3.32 5.10 -13.46
N SER A 69 2.14 5.46 -12.93
CA SER A 69 1.03 4.50 -12.69
C SER A 69 0.30 3.98 -13.95
N LYS A 70 0.88 4.12 -15.14
CA LYS A 70 0.27 3.64 -16.40
C LYS A 70 0.70 2.23 -16.81
N SER A 71 1.62 1.57 -16.08
CA SER A 71 2.07 0.19 -16.35
C SER A 71 1.41 -0.81 -15.39
N ARG A 72 1.13 -2.04 -15.86
CA ARG A 72 0.77 -3.21 -15.00
C ARG A 72 1.96 -3.79 -14.22
N GLU A 73 3.16 -3.22 -14.39
CA GLU A 73 4.39 -3.64 -13.70
C GLU A 73 4.42 -3.04 -12.28
N ASN A 74 3.60 -3.58 -11.40
CA ASN A 74 3.39 -3.05 -10.06
C ASN A 74 4.70 -3.05 -9.24
N GLU A 75 5.53 -4.07 -9.38
CA GLU A 75 6.83 -4.18 -8.70
C GLU A 75 7.81 -3.05 -9.06
N GLU A 76 7.92 -2.66 -10.33
CA GLU A 76 8.80 -1.56 -10.73
C GLU A 76 8.21 -0.20 -10.32
N ASN A 77 6.88 -0.07 -10.35
CA ASN A 77 6.18 1.12 -9.87
C ASN A 77 6.46 1.36 -8.38
N ILE A 78 6.42 0.32 -7.56
CA ILE A 78 6.75 0.41 -6.13
C ILE A 78 8.25 0.64 -5.90
N TYR A 79 9.13 0.01 -6.68
CA TYR A 79 10.57 0.31 -6.64
C TYR A 79 10.85 1.80 -6.84
N MET A 80 10.25 2.36 -7.90
CA MET A 80 10.40 3.77 -8.24
C MET A 80 9.75 4.67 -7.18
N LEU A 81 8.61 4.27 -6.63
CA LEU A 81 7.92 5.00 -5.58
C LEU A 81 8.79 5.10 -4.32
N CYS A 82 9.42 4.01 -3.88
CA CYS A 82 10.33 4.04 -2.74
C CYS A 82 11.46 5.07 -2.95
N LYS A 83 12.09 5.07 -4.14
CA LYS A 83 13.13 6.06 -4.47
C LYS A 83 12.59 7.49 -4.42
N GLU A 84 11.38 7.73 -4.92
CA GLU A 84 10.78 9.05 -4.93
C GLU A 84 10.38 9.54 -3.54
N LEU A 85 9.84 8.66 -2.69
CA LEU A 85 9.54 8.97 -1.29
C LEU A 85 10.79 9.36 -0.51
N ILE A 86 11.90 8.64 -0.72
CA ILE A 86 13.21 8.96 -0.14
C ILE A 86 13.71 10.31 -0.68
N ARG A 87 13.72 10.49 -2.01
CA ARG A 87 14.25 11.69 -2.69
C ARG A 87 13.51 12.97 -2.27
N THR A 88 12.20 12.88 -2.06
CA THR A 88 11.36 14.01 -1.66
C THR A 88 11.39 14.27 -0.16
N GLY A 89 11.99 13.39 0.66
CA GLY A 89 11.99 13.50 2.12
C GLY A 89 10.64 13.18 2.76
N VAL A 90 9.75 12.51 2.01
CA VAL A 90 8.53 11.92 2.60
C VAL A 90 8.91 10.70 3.44
N ALA A 91 9.87 9.91 3.01
CA ALA A 91 10.44 8.80 3.77
C ALA A 91 11.75 9.20 4.47
N ASP A 92 12.19 8.35 5.40
CA ASP A 92 13.52 8.43 5.98
C ASP A 92 14.60 8.46 4.87
N PRO A 93 15.70 9.23 5.00
CA PRO A 93 16.73 9.30 3.96
C PRO A 93 17.36 7.95 3.61
N GLY A 94 17.41 7.01 4.56
CA GLY A 94 17.86 5.65 4.31
C GLY A 94 16.76 4.73 3.76
N GLY A 95 15.52 5.20 3.63
CA GLY A 95 14.34 4.38 3.32
C GLY A 95 13.98 3.41 4.44
N THR A 96 14.47 3.64 5.66
CA THR A 96 14.40 2.66 6.75
C THR A 96 13.01 2.52 7.37
N ASP A 97 12.12 3.48 7.10
CA ASP A 97 10.71 3.45 7.44
C ASP A 97 9.82 2.87 6.32
N LEU A 98 10.40 2.40 5.21
CA LEU A 98 9.67 1.82 4.08
C LEU A 98 9.82 0.30 4.00
N TYR A 99 8.72 -0.36 3.65
CA TYR A 99 8.62 -1.80 3.47
C TYR A 99 7.87 -2.09 2.17
N VAL A 100 8.49 -2.84 1.27
CA VAL A 100 7.84 -3.32 0.04
C VAL A 100 7.14 -4.64 0.38
N VAL A 101 5.86 -4.73 0.03
CA VAL A 101 5.03 -5.87 0.38
C VAL A 101 4.47 -6.50 -0.89
N PHE A 102 4.95 -7.70 -1.20
CA PHE A 102 4.35 -8.55 -2.23
C PHE A 102 3.20 -9.34 -1.60
N ILE A 103 2.07 -9.35 -2.30
CA ILE A 103 0.86 -10.05 -1.90
C ILE A 103 0.62 -11.15 -2.93
N SER A 104 0.71 -12.41 -2.52
CA SER A 104 0.42 -13.56 -3.38
C SER A 104 0.02 -14.77 -2.52
N ASN A 105 -0.08 -15.93 -3.16
CA ASN A 105 -0.23 -17.24 -2.54
C ASN A 105 0.21 -18.32 -3.54
N GLU A 106 0.24 -19.59 -3.11
CA GLU A 106 0.64 -20.72 -3.97
C GLU A 106 -0.19 -20.82 -5.25
N GLY A 107 -1.48 -20.51 -5.17
CA GLY A 107 -2.41 -20.55 -6.30
C GLY A 107 -2.32 -19.35 -7.23
N LYS A 108 -1.53 -18.31 -6.89
CA LYS A 108 -1.54 -17.01 -7.58
C LYS A 108 -2.96 -16.50 -7.80
N GLN A 109 -3.76 -16.51 -6.73
CA GLN A 109 -5.15 -16.09 -6.71
C GLN A 109 -5.41 -15.30 -5.43
N VAL A 110 -5.06 -14.02 -5.47
CA VAL A 110 -5.19 -13.12 -4.33
C VAL A 110 -6.23 -12.03 -4.60
N PRO A 111 -7.42 -12.13 -3.99
CA PRO A 111 -8.46 -11.12 -4.14
C PRO A 111 -8.13 -9.84 -3.38
N LEU A 112 -8.34 -8.70 -4.02
CA LEU A 112 -8.26 -7.36 -3.47
C LEU A 112 -9.47 -6.53 -3.91
N TRP A 113 -9.91 -5.62 -3.02
CA TRP A 113 -10.98 -4.66 -3.30
C TRP A 113 -10.42 -3.24 -3.50
N HIS A 114 -11.30 -2.35 -3.97
CA HIS A 114 -10.98 -0.96 -4.27
C HIS A 114 -9.80 -0.81 -5.24
N GLN A 115 -9.76 -1.62 -6.30
CA GLN A 115 -8.73 -1.59 -7.33
C GLN A 115 -9.21 -0.82 -8.57
N LYS A 116 -8.39 0.10 -9.08
CA LYS A 116 -8.66 0.96 -10.25
C LYS A 116 -8.99 0.18 -11.52
N ALA A 117 -8.37 -0.98 -11.69
CA ALA A 117 -8.55 -1.83 -12.86
C ALA A 117 -9.91 -2.55 -12.90
N SER A 118 -10.65 -2.56 -11.79
CA SER A 118 -11.94 -3.24 -11.73
C SER A 118 -13.05 -2.45 -12.41
N HIS A 119 -14.00 -3.20 -12.98
CA HIS A 119 -15.27 -2.67 -13.48
C HIS A 119 -16.42 -2.83 -12.47
N SER A 120 -16.20 -3.49 -11.33
CA SER A 120 -17.22 -3.64 -10.29
C SER A 120 -17.24 -2.43 -9.34
N ASP A 121 -18.41 -2.15 -8.76
CA ASP A 121 -18.60 -1.01 -7.85
C ASP A 121 -17.73 -1.10 -6.58
N ASP A 122 -17.41 -2.31 -6.14
CA ASP A 122 -16.56 -2.57 -4.97
C ASP A 122 -15.06 -2.67 -5.31
N GLY A 123 -14.70 -2.52 -6.59
CA GLY A 123 -13.32 -2.52 -7.04
C GLY A 123 -12.63 -3.88 -6.93
N PHE A 124 -13.36 -4.98 -7.08
CA PHE A 124 -12.82 -6.33 -6.92
C PHE A 124 -11.90 -6.74 -8.08
N ILE A 125 -10.71 -7.24 -7.77
CA ILE A 125 -9.79 -7.92 -8.71
C ILE A 125 -9.19 -9.14 -8.00
N CYS A 126 -9.03 -10.25 -8.73
CA CYS A 126 -8.21 -11.38 -8.29
C CYS A 126 -6.88 -11.32 -9.04
N TRP A 127 -5.83 -10.95 -8.32
CA TRP A 127 -4.47 -10.85 -8.86
C TRP A 127 -3.73 -12.18 -8.78
N ASP A 128 -2.75 -12.37 -9.65
CA ASP A 128 -1.71 -13.38 -9.48
C ASP A 128 -0.72 -12.98 -8.38
N TYR A 129 -0.27 -11.73 -8.40
CA TYR A 129 0.35 -11.05 -7.28
C TYR A 129 0.06 -9.55 -7.33
N HIS A 130 0.21 -8.87 -6.20
CA HIS A 130 0.12 -7.41 -6.10
C HIS A 130 1.29 -6.88 -5.28
N VAL A 131 1.71 -5.64 -5.51
CA VAL A 131 2.80 -5.02 -4.74
C VAL A 131 2.32 -3.69 -4.17
N ILE A 132 2.63 -3.44 -2.91
CA ILE A 132 2.37 -2.16 -2.23
C ILE A 132 3.60 -1.72 -1.46
N CYS A 133 3.69 -0.44 -1.12
CA CYS A 133 4.65 0.05 -0.13
C CYS A 133 3.93 0.39 1.18
N ILE A 134 4.46 -0.09 2.30
CA ILE A 134 4.02 0.32 3.64
C ILE A 134 5.09 1.21 4.23
N GLN A 135 4.71 2.43 4.59
CA GLN A 135 5.54 3.34 5.36
C GLN A 135 5.16 3.23 6.83
N SER A 136 6.09 2.75 7.66
CA SER A 136 5.89 2.58 9.10
C SER A 136 6.66 3.63 9.89
N ARG A 137 5.92 4.62 10.39
CA ARG A 137 6.48 5.66 11.26
C ARG A 137 6.09 5.41 12.70
N ARG A 138 7.06 5.47 13.58
CA ARG A 138 6.88 5.38 15.03
C ARG A 138 7.45 6.65 15.62
N ASN A 139 6.64 7.48 16.26
CA ASN A 139 7.11 8.69 16.93
C ASN A 139 6.45 8.80 18.30
N LYS A 140 7.25 8.85 19.38
CA LYS A 140 6.79 9.08 20.76
C LYS A 140 5.57 8.24 21.19
N GLY A 141 5.52 6.97 20.77
CA GLY A 141 4.46 6.04 21.12
C GLY A 141 3.24 6.04 20.17
N GLU A 142 3.19 6.94 19.19
CA GLU A 142 2.17 6.91 18.14
C GLU A 142 2.72 6.22 16.88
N ALA A 143 1.95 5.24 16.40
CA ALA A 143 2.20 4.46 15.20
C ALA A 143 1.29 4.98 14.08
N PHE A 144 1.87 5.57 13.04
CA PHE A 144 1.13 6.02 11.86
C PHE A 144 1.65 5.29 10.63
N ASP A 145 1.04 4.14 10.37
CA ASP A 145 1.33 3.33 9.21
C ASP A 145 0.50 3.78 8.02
N LEU A 146 1.16 3.96 6.88
CA LEU A 146 0.58 4.40 5.63
C LEU A 146 0.82 3.34 4.54
N VAL A 147 -0.19 3.06 3.74
CA VAL A 147 -0.11 2.20 2.57
C VAL A 147 -0.11 3.05 1.32
N TRP A 148 0.89 2.83 0.49
CA TRP A 148 1.01 3.39 -0.84
C TRP A 148 0.74 2.28 -1.86
N ASP A 149 -0.50 2.25 -2.35
CA ASP A 149 -0.94 1.39 -3.44
C ASP A 149 -1.33 2.26 -4.64
N LEU A 150 -0.55 2.17 -5.71
CA LEU A 150 -0.76 2.98 -6.92
C LEU A 150 -2.01 2.52 -7.70
N ASP A 151 -2.50 1.32 -7.45
CA ASP A 151 -3.67 0.74 -8.11
C ASP A 151 -4.95 0.86 -7.26
N SER A 152 -4.88 1.46 -6.06
CA SER A 152 -6.06 1.60 -5.19
C SER A 152 -6.90 2.84 -5.48
N ASN A 153 -8.22 2.69 -5.38
CA ASN A 153 -9.21 3.77 -5.32
C ASN A 153 -9.38 4.37 -3.91
N LEU A 154 -8.70 3.82 -2.90
CA LEU A 154 -8.66 4.40 -1.56
C LEU A 154 -7.79 5.68 -1.53
N PRO A 155 -7.78 6.46 -0.43
CA PRO A 155 -6.88 7.59 -0.30
C PRO A 155 -5.42 7.22 -0.60
N PHE A 156 -4.64 8.15 -1.16
CA PHE A 156 -3.25 7.91 -1.52
C PHE A 156 -2.33 8.93 -0.83
N PRO A 157 -1.53 8.53 0.19
CA PRO A 157 -1.52 7.20 0.82
C PRO A 157 -2.77 6.92 1.65
N SER A 158 -3.05 5.64 1.91
CA SER A 158 -4.14 5.17 2.76
C SER A 158 -3.66 4.92 4.18
N PRO A 159 -4.41 5.28 5.24
CA PRO A 159 -4.16 4.77 6.58
C PRO A 159 -4.15 3.23 6.60
N PHE A 160 -3.14 2.62 7.20
CA PHE A 160 -2.92 1.17 7.15
C PHE A 160 -4.14 0.35 7.57
N LEU A 161 -4.72 0.64 8.75
CA LEU A 161 -5.91 -0.08 9.22
C LEU A 161 -7.13 0.10 8.31
N GLN A 162 -7.25 1.26 7.63
CA GLN A 162 -8.29 1.50 6.64
C GLN A 162 -8.06 0.66 5.38
N TYR A 163 -6.82 0.53 4.92
CA TYR A 163 -6.48 -0.33 3.79
C TYR A 163 -6.72 -1.80 4.11
N ILE A 164 -6.33 -2.26 5.31
CA ILE A 164 -6.62 -3.62 5.78
C ILE A 164 -8.13 -3.88 5.82
N SER A 165 -8.93 -2.98 6.37
CA SER A 165 -10.37 -3.22 6.50
C SER A 165 -11.12 -3.13 5.18
N ASN A 166 -10.66 -2.31 4.22
CA ASN A 166 -11.40 -2.06 2.97
C ASN A 166 -10.85 -2.80 1.75
N ALA A 167 -9.54 -2.78 1.52
CA ALA A 167 -8.93 -3.40 0.33
C ALA A 167 -8.56 -4.86 0.57
N ILE A 168 -8.00 -5.16 1.75
CA ILE A 168 -7.68 -6.53 2.15
C ILE A 168 -8.99 -7.23 2.55
N ARG A 169 -9.72 -6.76 3.56
CA ARG A 169 -10.88 -7.48 4.13
C ARG A 169 -10.52 -8.93 4.53
N PRO A 170 -9.68 -9.13 5.56
CA PRO A 170 -9.29 -10.46 6.00
C PRO A 170 -10.49 -11.37 6.23
N LEU A 171 -10.35 -12.67 5.92
CA LEU A 171 -11.40 -13.68 6.13
C LEU A 171 -12.69 -13.51 5.31
N SER A 172 -12.75 -12.58 4.36
CA SER A 172 -13.92 -12.41 3.47
C SER A 172 -14.16 -13.62 2.56
N PHE A 173 -13.14 -14.46 2.36
CA PHE A 173 -13.24 -15.74 1.67
C PHE A 173 -13.08 -16.87 2.69
N GLY A 174 -14.08 -17.75 2.76
CA GLY A 174 -13.99 -18.98 3.56
C GLY A 174 -13.09 -20.05 2.93
N ASP A 175 -12.83 -19.96 1.62
CA ASP A 175 -11.98 -20.89 0.89
C ASP A 175 -10.49 -20.55 1.09
N SER A 176 -9.72 -21.52 1.59
CA SER A 176 -8.30 -21.35 1.87
C SER A 176 -7.47 -21.04 0.62
N ARG A 177 -7.95 -21.39 -0.58
CA ARG A 177 -7.27 -21.11 -1.85
C ARG A 177 -7.07 -19.61 -2.12
N TYR A 178 -7.89 -18.76 -1.52
CA TYR A 178 -7.81 -17.30 -1.66
C TYR A 178 -7.13 -16.60 -0.48
N ARG A 179 -6.61 -17.35 0.49
CA ARG A 179 -5.85 -16.75 1.60
C ARG A 179 -4.62 -16.08 1.04
N ARG A 180 -4.38 -14.85 1.49
CA ARG A 180 -3.22 -14.07 1.05
C ARG A 180 -2.09 -14.17 2.04
N LEU A 181 -0.91 -14.29 1.47
CA LEU A 181 0.36 -14.16 2.14
C LEU A 181 1.00 -12.84 1.72
N PHE A 182 1.83 -12.31 2.61
CA PHE A 182 2.46 -11.01 2.49
C PHE A 182 3.95 -11.19 2.69
N ARG A 183 4.74 -11.12 1.62
CA ARG A 183 6.18 -11.05 1.73
C ARG A 183 6.57 -9.60 1.98
N VAL A 184 7.00 -9.32 3.21
CA VAL A 184 7.44 -8.00 3.65
C VAL A 184 8.95 -7.89 3.55
N VAL A 185 9.42 -6.96 2.73
CA VAL A 185 10.84 -6.70 2.45
C VAL A 185 11.19 -5.29 2.89
N HIS A 186 12.23 -5.14 3.73
CA HIS A 186 12.74 -3.81 4.09
C HIS A 186 13.24 -3.08 2.83
N ALA A 187 12.79 -1.84 2.59
CA ALA A 187 13.08 -1.14 1.34
C ALA A 187 14.59 -0.99 1.04
N PRO A 188 15.49 -0.74 2.00
CA PRO A 188 16.93 -0.74 1.76
C PRO A 188 17.46 -2.08 1.24
N MET A 189 16.85 -3.21 1.62
CA MET A 189 17.20 -4.51 1.08
C MET A 189 16.63 -4.69 -0.33
N PHE A 190 15.37 -4.30 -0.53
CA PHE A 190 14.67 -4.39 -1.81
C PHE A 190 15.36 -3.57 -2.90
N LEU A 191 15.68 -2.30 -2.64
CA LEU A 191 16.28 -1.40 -3.61
C LEU A 191 17.65 -1.86 -4.11
N ARG A 192 18.39 -2.63 -3.29
CA ARG A 192 19.69 -3.22 -3.65
C ARG A 192 19.58 -4.58 -4.33
N SER A 193 18.56 -5.36 -3.97
CA SER A 193 18.50 -6.79 -4.31
C SER A 193 17.48 -7.13 -5.38
N PHE A 194 16.49 -6.28 -5.62
CA PHE A 194 15.44 -6.52 -6.61
C PHE A 194 15.98 -6.40 -8.03
N ALA A 195 15.58 -7.32 -8.90
CA ALA A 195 15.87 -7.29 -10.32
C ALA A 195 14.72 -7.86 -11.14
N SER A 196 14.44 -7.23 -12.28
CA SER A 196 13.45 -7.68 -13.25
C SER A 196 13.96 -7.40 -14.65
N ASP A 197 14.02 -8.44 -15.48
CA ASP A 197 14.29 -8.33 -16.92
C ASP A 197 13.01 -8.12 -17.74
N ARG A 198 11.85 -7.98 -17.04
CA ARG A 198 10.49 -7.86 -17.60
C ARG A 198 10.05 -9.00 -18.50
N SER A 199 10.77 -10.14 -18.51
CA SER A 199 10.43 -11.30 -19.34
C SER A 199 9.01 -11.83 -19.04
N HIS A 200 8.56 -11.72 -17.79
CA HIS A 200 7.21 -12.11 -17.37
C HIS A 200 6.08 -11.28 -18.02
N MET A 201 6.39 -10.10 -18.57
CA MET A 201 5.45 -9.24 -19.29
C MET A 201 5.37 -9.54 -20.79
N LYS A 202 6.07 -10.59 -21.25
CA LYS A 202 5.99 -11.09 -22.63
C LYS A 202 5.06 -12.29 -22.72
N ASP A 203 4.29 -12.35 -23.80
CA ASP A 203 3.50 -13.54 -24.12
C ASP A 203 4.38 -14.68 -24.65
N ALA A 204 3.76 -15.84 -24.91
CA ALA A 204 4.45 -17.03 -25.43
C ALA A 204 5.13 -16.81 -26.80
N THR A 205 4.76 -15.77 -27.53
CA THR A 205 5.36 -15.38 -28.82
C THR A 205 6.44 -14.31 -28.69
N GLY A 206 6.71 -13.85 -27.46
CA GLY A 206 7.70 -12.81 -27.15
C GLY A 206 7.18 -11.38 -27.31
N ASN A 207 5.89 -11.19 -27.59
CA ASN A 207 5.29 -9.86 -27.69
C ASN A 207 4.99 -9.31 -26.30
N TRP A 208 5.11 -7.99 -26.15
CA TRP A 208 4.77 -7.31 -24.90
C TRP A 208 3.26 -7.34 -24.65
N MET A 209 2.84 -7.93 -23.53
CA MET A 209 1.45 -7.86 -23.06
C MET A 209 1.06 -6.41 -22.70
N GLN A 210 2.05 -5.63 -22.27
CA GLN A 210 1.96 -4.19 -22.12
C GLN A 210 3.32 -3.56 -22.43
N LEU A 211 3.32 -2.38 -23.04
CA LEU A 211 4.55 -1.67 -23.33
C LEU A 211 5.38 -1.45 -22.05
N PRO A 212 6.65 -1.87 -22.03
CA PRO A 212 7.48 -1.71 -20.86
C PRO A 212 7.80 -0.22 -20.63
N PRO A 213 8.19 0.15 -19.40
CA PRO A 213 8.75 1.46 -19.13
C PRO A 213 9.95 1.78 -20.04
N LYS A 214 10.13 3.07 -20.35
CA LYS A 214 11.21 3.53 -21.23
C LYS A 214 12.60 3.48 -20.61
N TYR A 215 12.69 3.37 -19.28
CA TYR A 215 13.96 3.23 -18.59
C TYR A 215 14.45 1.78 -18.65
N GLU A 216 15.76 1.58 -18.54
CA GLU A 216 16.39 0.27 -18.56
C GLU A 216 15.85 -0.66 -17.45
N PRO A 217 15.80 -1.97 -17.68
CA PRO A 217 15.40 -2.94 -16.66
C PRO A 217 16.21 -2.78 -15.36
N ILE A 218 15.57 -3.07 -14.23
CA ILE A 218 16.21 -2.96 -12.92
C ILE A 218 17.15 -4.17 -12.71
N VAL A 219 18.42 -3.89 -12.44
CA VAL A 219 19.45 -4.88 -12.14
C VAL A 219 19.88 -4.70 -10.68
N ALA A 220 20.01 -5.81 -9.95
CA ALA A 220 20.45 -5.80 -8.56
C ALA A 220 21.95 -5.45 -8.44
N GLU A 221 22.37 -4.99 -7.26
CA GLU A 221 23.77 -4.63 -6.99
C GLU A 221 24.74 -5.80 -7.16
N ASP A 222 24.28 -7.04 -6.94
CA ASP A 222 25.08 -8.26 -7.12
C ASP A 222 25.15 -8.74 -8.58
N GLY A 223 24.56 -7.99 -9.53
CA GLY A 223 24.51 -8.31 -10.95
C GLY A 223 23.35 -9.24 -11.34
N THR A 224 22.49 -9.65 -10.40
CA THR A 224 21.27 -10.39 -10.73
C THR A 224 20.38 -9.56 -11.66
N THR A 225 19.94 -10.13 -12.77
CA THR A 225 19.09 -9.46 -13.76
C THR A 225 17.60 -9.79 -13.64
N ASN A 226 17.26 -10.89 -12.98
CA ASN A 226 15.88 -11.29 -12.75
C ASN A 226 15.76 -12.17 -11.51
N ASN A 227 14.93 -11.76 -10.55
CA ASN A 227 14.59 -12.54 -9.37
C ASN A 227 13.17 -12.29 -8.87
N LEU A 228 12.28 -11.76 -9.72
CA LEU A 228 10.90 -11.45 -9.36
C LEU A 228 10.16 -12.65 -8.75
N ASN A 229 10.39 -13.85 -9.27
CA ASN A 229 9.75 -15.06 -8.74
C ASN A 229 10.09 -15.35 -7.28
N GLU A 230 11.28 -14.98 -6.78
CA GLU A 230 11.67 -15.15 -5.37
C GLU A 230 10.83 -14.25 -4.44
N TYR A 231 10.35 -13.12 -4.97
CA TYR A 231 9.45 -12.22 -4.24
C TYR A 231 8.00 -12.70 -4.28
N ILE A 232 7.56 -13.27 -5.40
CA ILE A 232 6.18 -13.74 -5.59
C ILE A 232 5.93 -15.08 -4.90
N ALA A 233 6.87 -16.03 -5.01
CA ALA A 233 6.70 -17.37 -4.46
C ALA A 233 6.59 -17.32 -2.93
N MET A 234 5.49 -17.81 -2.39
CA MET A 234 5.24 -17.87 -0.95
C MET A 234 4.22 -18.97 -0.62
N SER A 235 4.47 -19.66 0.47
CA SER A 235 3.67 -20.77 1.01
C SER A 235 3.37 -20.54 2.49
N MET A 236 2.46 -21.34 3.04
CA MET A 236 2.21 -21.31 4.49
C MET A 236 3.42 -21.78 5.30
N ASP A 237 4.29 -22.63 4.73
CA ASP A 237 5.50 -23.13 5.39
C ASP A 237 6.56 -22.03 5.57
N ASP A 238 6.48 -20.95 4.79
CA ASP A 238 7.36 -19.78 4.92
C ASP A 238 6.98 -18.86 6.09
N VAL A 239 5.79 -19.06 6.69
CA VAL A 239 5.29 -18.23 7.80
C VAL A 239 5.90 -18.72 9.11
N LEU A 240 6.85 -17.96 9.63
CA LEU A 240 7.52 -18.24 10.91
C LEU A 240 6.77 -17.62 12.09
N ASP A 241 7.28 -17.84 13.30
CA ASP A 241 6.78 -17.13 14.48
C ASP A 241 7.06 -15.61 14.40
N LEU A 242 6.25 -14.84 15.13
CA LEU A 242 6.26 -13.39 15.07
C LEU A 242 7.63 -12.77 15.39
N GLU A 243 8.38 -13.34 16.35
CA GLU A 243 9.68 -12.81 16.75
C GLU A 243 10.72 -13.05 15.66
N SER A 244 10.76 -14.27 15.12
CA SER A 244 11.60 -14.62 13.96
C SER A 244 11.31 -13.74 12.74
N MET A 245 10.04 -13.42 12.48
CA MET A 245 9.65 -12.54 11.37
C MET A 245 10.10 -11.08 11.62
N VAL A 246 9.84 -10.53 12.80
CA VAL A 246 10.19 -9.14 13.15
C VAL A 246 11.70 -8.93 13.11
N ASN A 247 12.47 -9.89 13.63
CA ASN A 247 13.92 -9.84 13.53
C ASN A 247 14.37 -10.02 12.06
N GLY A 248 13.79 -11.02 11.38
CA GLY A 248 14.12 -11.44 10.02
C GLY A 248 14.01 -10.38 8.94
N VAL A 249 13.06 -9.45 9.07
CA VAL A 249 12.74 -8.47 8.01
C VAL A 249 13.92 -7.59 7.61
N TYR A 250 14.87 -7.34 8.52
CA TYR A 250 16.00 -6.45 8.30
C TYR A 250 17.21 -7.12 7.63
N PHE A 251 17.32 -8.45 7.72
CA PHE A 251 18.52 -9.18 7.26
C PHE A 251 18.25 -10.22 6.17
N LYS A 252 17.01 -10.69 5.99
CA LYS A 252 16.67 -11.61 4.91
C LYS A 252 16.58 -10.86 3.57
N LYS A 253 17.35 -11.31 2.57
CA LYS A 253 17.39 -10.73 1.19
C LYS A 253 15.99 -10.54 0.59
N TYR A 254 15.13 -11.55 0.70
CA TYR A 254 13.75 -11.55 0.20
C TYR A 254 12.71 -11.28 1.29
N GLY A 255 13.14 -10.70 2.42
CA GLY A 255 12.24 -10.39 3.53
C GLY A 255 11.66 -11.61 4.25
N VAL A 256 10.49 -11.43 4.85
CA VAL A 256 9.76 -12.44 5.62
C VAL A 256 8.34 -12.59 5.10
N VAL A 257 7.74 -13.78 5.25
CA VAL A 257 6.35 -14.03 4.83
C VAL A 257 5.43 -14.00 6.04
N VAL A 258 4.37 -13.22 5.97
CA VAL A 258 3.37 -13.02 7.01
C VAL A 258 1.98 -13.38 6.44
N ASN A 259 1.08 -13.90 7.26
CA ASN A 259 -0.32 -14.12 6.86
C ASN A 259 -1.22 -12.90 7.18
N GLU A 260 -2.41 -12.86 6.57
CA GLU A 260 -3.36 -11.74 6.72
C GLU A 260 -3.77 -11.43 8.17
N MET A 261 -3.74 -12.43 9.07
CA MET A 261 -4.14 -12.28 10.47
C MET A 261 -3.03 -11.66 11.32
N VAL A 262 -1.77 -11.97 11.00
CA VAL A 262 -0.60 -11.52 11.78
C VAL A 262 -0.05 -10.19 11.24
N LEU A 263 -0.35 -9.82 10.00
CA LEU A 263 0.18 -8.61 9.36
C LEU A 263 0.05 -7.33 10.21
N PRO A 264 -1.10 -7.00 10.82
CA PRO A 264 -1.19 -5.80 11.66
C PRO A 264 -0.33 -5.88 12.92
N THR A 265 -0.28 -7.05 13.56
CA THR A 265 0.55 -7.27 14.75
C THR A 265 2.04 -7.29 14.41
N PHE A 266 2.42 -7.77 13.24
CA PHE A 266 3.78 -7.69 12.73
C PHE A 266 4.26 -6.24 12.65
N PHE A 267 3.50 -5.36 11.99
CA PHE A 267 3.87 -3.94 11.87
C PHE A 267 3.89 -3.22 13.22
N SER A 268 2.98 -3.55 14.15
CA SER A 268 2.98 -2.94 15.48
C SER A 268 4.18 -3.34 16.34
N ARG A 269 4.85 -4.45 16.02
CA ARG A 269 6.04 -4.97 16.72
C ARG A 269 7.36 -4.48 16.15
N LEU A 270 7.37 -3.86 14.97
CA LEU A 270 8.61 -3.32 14.41
C LEU A 270 9.18 -2.22 15.33
N PRO A 271 10.51 -2.22 15.57
CA PRO A 271 11.14 -1.22 16.41
C PRO A 271 10.85 0.19 15.89
N GLY A 272 10.66 1.12 16.82
CA GLY A 272 10.63 2.53 16.45
C GLY A 272 12.01 3.00 16.00
N GLN A 273 12.04 3.77 14.92
CA GLN A 273 13.24 4.53 14.55
C GLN A 273 13.53 5.48 15.73
N HIS A 274 14.62 5.23 16.45
CA HIS A 274 15.12 6.22 17.40
C HIS A 274 15.64 7.42 16.58
N PRO A 275 15.24 8.66 16.93
CA PRO A 275 15.72 9.85 16.24
C PRO A 275 17.23 10.02 16.35
#